data_AF-A0A961T727-F1
#
_entry.id   AF-A0A961T727-F1
#
_cell.length_a   1.000
_cell.length_b   1.000
_cell.length_c   1.000
_cell.angle_alpha   90.00
_cell.angle_beta   90.00
_cell.angle_gamma   90.00
#
_symmetry.space_group_name_H-M   'P 1'
#
loop_
_entity.id
_entity.type
_entity.pdbx_description
1 polymer ?
#
loop_
_entity_poly.entity_id
_entity_poly.type
_entity_poly.pdbx_seq_one_letter_code
_entity_poly.pdbx_strand_id
1 'polypeptide(L)'
;MARYVFITGGVVSSLGKGIASAALGALLQARGYRVRLRKLDPYLNVDPGTMSPYQHGEVFVTDDGAETDLDLGHYERFTGRSAVQADNITTGRIYQNIIDRERRGDYLGATVQVIPHVTDEIKNFVLDGNEDVDFVLCEIGGTVGDIEAMPFLEAIRQLGNDLPRGQCVFIHLTLMPWIPAAGELKTKPTQHSVKELRSIGIAPDILLVRADREIPAEERRKLSLFCNVRESAVIQALDVANIYDVPMAYHDEGLDEEVLSAFGIDPAPKPRMERWHEVSERLHNPEGEVTIAIVGKYTGLKDAYKSLNEALVHGGMANRVRVKLDWIESEIFEKEDPSPWLEKV
;
A
#
# COMPACT_ATOMS: atom_id res chain seq x y z
N MET A 1 9.56 1.97 21.95
CA MET A 1 10.22 1.63 20.68
C MET A 1 9.14 1.12 19.76
N ALA A 2 9.04 1.70 18.57
CA ALA A 2 8.04 1.30 17.59
C ALA A 2 8.34 -0.10 17.05
N ARG A 3 7.29 -0.83 16.68
CA ARG A 3 7.37 -2.10 15.96
C ARG A 3 7.24 -1.86 14.46
N TYR A 4 7.94 -2.65 13.65
CA TYR A 4 8.03 -2.43 12.20
C TYR A 4 7.34 -3.55 11.44
N VAL A 5 6.44 -3.19 10.53
CA VAL A 5 5.79 -4.11 9.60
C VAL A 5 6.29 -3.78 8.19
N PHE A 6 7.02 -4.69 7.59
CA PHE A 6 7.52 -4.54 6.22
C PHE A 6 6.59 -5.25 5.25
N ILE A 7 6.03 -4.51 4.29
CA ILE A 7 5.02 -4.99 3.36
C ILE A 7 5.65 -5.04 1.97
N THR A 8 5.79 -6.24 1.43
CA THR A 8 6.42 -6.50 0.12
C THR A 8 5.39 -7.10 -0.85
N GLY A 9 5.62 -6.96 -2.15
CA GLY A 9 4.75 -7.49 -3.19
C GLY A 9 5.44 -8.51 -4.07
N GLY A 10 4.67 -9.48 -4.55
CA GLY A 10 5.15 -10.55 -5.40
C GLY A 10 4.25 -10.79 -6.61
N VAL A 11 4.74 -11.62 -7.53
CA VAL A 11 4.01 -12.08 -8.74
C VAL A 11 3.78 -10.99 -9.79
N VAL A 12 3.00 -9.94 -9.47
CA VAL A 12 2.72 -8.80 -10.36
C VAL A 12 2.59 -7.51 -9.55
N SER A 13 2.81 -6.37 -10.20
CA SER A 13 2.48 -5.05 -9.64
C SER A 13 0.96 -4.84 -9.57
N SER A 14 0.54 -3.75 -8.90
CA SER A 14 -0.88 -3.34 -8.81
C SER A 14 -1.83 -4.32 -8.11
N LEU A 15 -1.31 -5.19 -7.24
CA LEU A 15 -2.12 -6.08 -6.38
C LEU A 15 -2.83 -5.36 -5.21
N GLY A 16 -2.64 -4.05 -5.07
CA GLY A 16 -3.23 -3.27 -3.97
C GLY A 16 -2.41 -3.26 -2.68
N LYS A 17 -1.07 -3.19 -2.78
CA LYS A 17 -0.18 -3.03 -1.62
C LYS A 17 -0.55 -1.80 -0.78
N GLY A 18 -0.70 -0.63 -1.42
CA GLY A 18 -1.12 0.62 -0.76
C GLY A 18 -2.38 0.46 0.08
N ILE A 19 -3.43 -0.12 -0.51
CA ILE A 19 -4.69 -0.39 0.18
C ILE A 19 -4.52 -1.39 1.31
N ALA A 20 -3.71 -2.44 1.12
CA ALA A 20 -3.46 -3.42 2.17
C ALA A 20 -2.71 -2.81 3.37
N SER A 21 -1.70 -1.99 3.10
CA SER A 21 -0.96 -1.22 4.10
C SER A 21 -1.90 -0.30 4.87
N ALA A 22 -2.71 0.48 4.15
CA ALA A 22 -3.69 1.42 4.71
C ALA A 22 -4.74 0.72 5.58
N ALA A 23 -5.29 -0.41 5.11
CA ALA A 23 -6.28 -1.20 5.83
C ALA A 23 -5.70 -1.81 7.12
N LEU A 24 -4.49 -2.36 7.08
CA LEU A 24 -3.83 -2.83 8.30
C LEU A 24 -3.58 -1.69 9.29
N GLY A 25 -3.15 -0.52 8.80
CA GLY A 25 -2.98 0.67 9.63
C GLY A 25 -4.28 1.07 10.35
N ALA A 26 -5.40 1.08 9.62
CA ALA A 26 -6.72 1.35 10.17
C ALA A 26 -7.15 0.30 11.22
N LEU A 27 -6.87 -0.99 10.99
CA LEU A 27 -7.17 -2.05 11.95
C LEU A 27 -6.37 -1.94 13.23
N LEU A 28 -5.06 -1.65 13.12
CA LEU A 28 -4.22 -1.40 14.30
C LEU A 28 -4.69 -0.16 15.08
N GLN A 29 -5.13 0.91 14.40
CA GLN A 29 -5.77 2.05 15.06
C GLN A 29 -7.10 1.68 15.73
N ALA A 30 -7.92 0.85 15.11
CA ALA A 30 -9.16 0.34 15.71
C ALA A 30 -8.89 -0.45 16.99
N ARG A 31 -7.70 -1.07 17.12
CA ARG A 31 -7.22 -1.74 18.34
C ARG A 31 -6.56 -0.80 19.34
N GLY A 32 -6.50 0.49 19.06
CA GLY A 32 -6.01 1.53 19.97
C GLY A 32 -4.52 1.86 19.84
N TYR A 33 -3.85 1.42 18.77
CA TYR A 33 -2.44 1.73 18.53
C TYR A 33 -2.25 3.00 17.70
N ARG A 34 -1.16 3.70 17.96
CA ARG A 34 -0.68 4.80 17.10
C ARG A 34 0.14 4.22 15.97
N VAL A 35 -0.22 4.57 14.73
CA VAL A 35 0.36 3.99 13.52
C VAL A 35 0.92 5.09 12.62
N ARG A 36 2.07 4.81 12.01
CA ARG A 36 2.66 5.59 10.92
C ARG A 36 2.85 4.69 9.71
N LEU A 37 2.55 5.20 8.52
CA LEU A 37 2.78 4.50 7.26
C LEU A 37 3.88 5.22 6.49
N ARG A 38 4.74 4.45 5.83
CA ARG A 38 5.82 4.95 4.98
C ARG A 38 5.82 4.22 3.65
N LYS A 39 6.05 4.96 2.56
CA LYS A 39 6.22 4.43 1.21
C LYS A 39 7.68 4.54 0.79
N LEU A 40 8.23 3.45 0.26
CA LEU A 40 9.56 3.39 -0.32
C LEU A 40 9.42 3.07 -1.81
N ASP A 41 9.69 4.06 -2.66
CA ASP A 41 9.47 3.99 -4.10
C ASP A 41 10.77 3.71 -4.85
N PRO A 42 10.80 2.66 -5.71
CA PRO A 42 12.02 2.26 -6.37
C PRO A 42 12.41 3.11 -7.58
N TYR A 43 11.56 4.05 -8.03
CA TYR A 43 11.84 4.90 -9.17
C TYR A 43 12.91 5.98 -8.89
N LEU A 44 13.57 6.44 -9.95
CA LEU A 44 14.70 7.39 -9.90
C LEU A 44 14.30 8.86 -9.86
N ASN A 45 13.04 9.19 -10.12
CA ASN A 45 12.56 10.56 -9.92
C ASN A 45 12.71 10.93 -8.43
N VAL A 46 13.23 12.13 -8.14
CA VAL A 46 13.42 12.62 -6.76
C VAL A 46 12.07 12.79 -6.06
N ASP A 47 11.08 13.24 -6.83
CA ASP A 47 9.68 13.38 -6.52
C ASP A 47 8.87 13.03 -7.79
N PRO A 48 7.57 12.71 -7.68
CA PRO A 48 6.74 12.39 -8.84
C PRO A 48 6.27 13.64 -9.61
N GLY A 49 6.64 14.87 -9.23
CA GLY A 49 6.19 16.10 -9.87
C GLY A 49 6.60 16.22 -11.35
N THR A 50 7.64 15.48 -11.75
CA THR A 50 8.11 15.38 -13.14
C THR A 50 7.47 14.22 -13.93
N MET A 51 6.64 13.39 -13.29
CA MET A 51 6.03 12.23 -13.90
C MET A 51 4.72 12.60 -14.61
N SER A 52 4.45 11.93 -15.71
CA SER A 52 3.17 12.08 -16.39
C SER A 52 2.06 11.39 -15.58
N PRO A 53 0.92 12.06 -15.34
CA PRO A 53 -0.21 11.42 -14.67
C PRO A 53 -0.68 10.14 -15.36
N TYR A 54 -0.49 10.03 -16.69
CA TYR A 54 -0.80 8.81 -17.46
C TYR A 54 0.00 7.58 -17.05
N GLN A 55 1.18 7.77 -16.49
CA GLN A 55 2.09 6.67 -16.15
C GLN A 55 2.01 6.31 -14.66
N HIS A 56 1.70 7.29 -13.81
CA HIS A 56 1.86 7.16 -12.37
C HIS A 56 0.61 7.55 -11.56
N GLY A 57 -0.47 7.98 -12.22
CA GLY A 57 -1.63 8.54 -11.54
C GLY A 57 -1.37 9.97 -11.04
N GLU A 58 -2.20 10.43 -10.10
CA GLU A 58 -2.04 11.75 -9.51
C GLU A 58 -0.75 11.90 -8.70
N VAL A 59 -0.27 13.13 -8.58
CA VAL A 59 0.72 13.51 -7.57
C VAL A 59 -0.05 13.94 -6.32
N PHE A 60 0.21 13.27 -5.20
CA PHE A 60 -0.38 13.66 -3.92
C PHE A 60 0.48 14.76 -3.29
N VAL A 61 -0.16 15.78 -2.68
CA VAL A 61 0.55 16.88 -2.02
C VAL A 61 0.20 16.87 -0.55
N THR A 62 1.22 16.78 0.29
CA THR A 62 1.11 16.76 1.75
C THR A 62 0.98 18.17 2.33
N ASP A 63 0.50 18.28 3.58
CA ASP A 63 0.30 19.56 4.27
C ASP A 63 1.62 20.36 4.45
N ASP A 64 2.78 19.67 4.49
CA ASP A 64 4.10 20.29 4.57
C ASP A 64 4.70 20.63 3.18
N GLY A 65 3.93 20.43 2.11
CA GLY A 65 4.26 20.87 0.75
C GLY A 65 5.08 19.88 -0.06
N ALA A 66 5.24 18.63 0.39
CA ALA A 66 5.90 17.62 -0.42
C ALA A 66 4.97 17.02 -1.47
N GLU A 67 5.47 16.93 -2.70
CA GLU A 67 4.88 16.17 -3.82
C GLU A 67 5.29 14.70 -3.69
N THR A 68 4.32 13.79 -3.64
CA THR A 68 4.53 12.38 -3.29
C THR A 68 3.68 11.43 -4.14
N ASP A 69 3.97 10.14 -4.03
CA ASP A 69 3.17 9.07 -4.63
C ASP A 69 1.71 9.08 -4.10
N LEU A 70 0.79 8.61 -4.94
CA LEU A 70 -0.65 8.59 -4.65
C LEU A 70 -1.03 7.70 -3.46
N ASP A 71 -0.19 6.73 -3.09
CA ASP A 71 -0.47 5.85 -1.96
C ASP A 71 -0.48 6.60 -0.62
N LEU A 72 0.21 7.73 -0.50
CA LEU A 72 0.12 8.56 0.70
C LEU A 72 -1.31 9.07 0.92
N GLY A 73 -2.03 9.41 -0.15
CA GLY A 73 -3.45 9.74 -0.05
C GLY A 73 -4.30 8.58 0.45
N HIS A 74 -3.96 7.33 0.11
CA HIS A 74 -4.62 6.16 0.68
C HIS A 74 -4.35 6.03 2.17
N TYR A 75 -3.12 6.26 2.61
CA TYR A 75 -2.76 6.20 4.02
C TYR A 75 -3.52 7.24 4.84
N GLU A 76 -3.58 8.48 4.36
CA GLU A 76 -4.33 9.55 5.02
C GLU A 76 -5.82 9.24 5.10
N ARG A 77 -6.43 8.82 3.99
CA ARG A 77 -7.88 8.52 3.93
C ARG A 77 -8.30 7.42 4.89
N PHE A 78 -7.47 6.40 5.08
CA PHE A 78 -7.79 5.27 5.95
C PHE A 78 -7.46 5.55 7.42
N THR A 79 -6.37 6.28 7.68
CA THR A 79 -5.87 6.46 9.05
C THR A 79 -6.23 7.79 9.70
N GLY A 80 -6.68 8.76 8.90
CA GLY A 80 -6.97 10.13 9.33
C GLY A 80 -5.75 10.91 9.83
N ARG A 81 -4.53 10.41 9.59
CA ARG A 81 -3.27 11.08 9.93
C ARG A 81 -2.71 11.71 8.67
N SER A 82 -2.49 13.02 8.67
CA SER A 82 -1.75 13.71 7.60
C SER A 82 -0.36 13.08 7.44
N ALA A 83 -0.03 12.73 6.21
CA ALA A 83 1.30 12.31 5.82
C ALA A 83 2.20 13.56 5.72
N VAL A 84 3.50 13.33 5.88
CA VAL A 84 4.54 14.36 5.81
C VAL A 84 5.61 13.94 4.82
N GLN A 85 6.50 14.85 4.42
CA GLN A 85 7.63 14.55 3.54
C GLN A 85 8.46 13.35 4.01
N ALA A 86 8.56 13.16 5.33
CA ALA A 86 9.26 12.04 5.98
C ALA A 86 8.51 10.69 5.92
N ASP A 87 7.37 10.61 5.22
CA ASP A 87 6.56 9.39 5.01
C ASP A 87 6.72 8.79 3.61
N ASN A 88 7.40 9.47 2.67
CA ASN A 88 7.74 8.93 1.36
C ASN A 88 9.24 9.07 1.10
N ILE A 89 9.88 8.09 0.47
CA ILE A 89 11.23 8.20 -0.07
C ILE A 89 11.34 7.49 -1.41
N THR A 90 12.19 8.01 -2.30
CA THR A 90 12.43 7.44 -3.64
C THR A 90 13.89 7.04 -3.81
N THR A 91 14.20 6.11 -4.72
CA THR A 91 15.58 5.82 -5.11
C THR A 91 16.30 7.09 -5.58
N GLY A 92 15.62 7.93 -6.35
CA GLY A 92 16.15 9.21 -6.82
C GLY A 92 16.69 10.08 -5.68
N ARG A 93 15.88 10.29 -4.64
CA ARG A 93 16.24 11.10 -3.48
C ARG A 93 17.36 10.47 -2.65
N ILE A 94 17.34 9.15 -2.47
CA ILE A 94 18.40 8.40 -1.76
C ILE A 94 19.74 8.60 -2.46
N TYR A 95 19.79 8.38 -3.78
CA TYR A 95 21.03 8.50 -4.54
C TYR A 95 21.51 9.95 -4.61
N GLN A 96 20.61 10.92 -4.77
CA GLN A 96 20.93 12.34 -4.71
C GLN A 96 21.61 12.71 -3.39
N ASN A 97 21.00 12.36 -2.26
CA ASN A 97 21.56 12.63 -0.92
C ASN A 97 22.97 12.04 -0.77
N ILE A 98 23.16 10.79 -1.21
CA ILE A 98 24.45 10.10 -1.08
C ILE A 98 25.51 10.76 -1.95
N ILE A 99 25.19 11.09 -3.21
CA ILE A 99 26.10 11.77 -4.13
C ILE A 99 26.47 13.16 -3.60
N ASP A 100 25.51 13.92 -3.08
CA ASP A 100 25.76 15.24 -2.50
C ASP A 100 26.69 15.19 -1.29
N ARG A 101 26.48 14.22 -0.36
CA ARG A 101 27.38 13.98 0.78
C ARG A 101 28.78 13.58 0.32
N GLU A 102 28.87 12.75 -0.73
CA GLU A 102 30.14 12.32 -1.28
C GLU A 102 30.92 13.49 -1.90
N ARG A 103 30.26 14.33 -2.70
CA ARG A 103 30.88 15.53 -3.30
C ARG A 103 31.31 16.57 -2.25
N ARG A 104 30.62 16.64 -1.12
CA ARG A 104 31.01 17.47 0.04
C ARG A 104 32.21 16.93 0.82
N GLY A 105 32.58 15.67 0.60
CA GLY A 105 33.69 15.01 1.27
C GLY A 105 33.34 14.32 2.59
N ASP A 106 32.05 14.12 2.88
CA ASP A 106 31.57 13.54 4.15
C ASP A 106 32.07 12.10 4.37
N TYR A 107 32.37 11.36 3.30
CA TYR A 107 32.92 10.02 3.36
C TYR A 107 34.45 9.97 3.43
N LEU A 108 35.13 11.12 3.62
CA LEU A 108 36.58 11.23 3.84
C LEU A 108 37.44 10.55 2.77
N GLY A 109 36.97 10.55 1.51
CA GLY A 109 37.65 9.92 0.38
C GLY A 109 37.51 8.39 0.30
N ALA A 110 36.69 7.78 1.16
CA ALA A 110 36.37 6.35 1.07
C ALA A 110 35.44 6.05 -0.13
N THR A 111 35.45 4.80 -0.58
CA THR A 111 34.56 4.34 -1.66
C THR A 111 33.11 4.28 -1.20
N VAL A 112 32.23 4.98 -1.92
CA VAL A 112 30.78 4.89 -1.73
C VAL A 112 30.22 3.71 -2.53
N GLN A 113 29.33 2.94 -1.90
CA GLN A 113 28.83 1.65 -2.37
C GLN A 113 27.35 1.48 -2.01
N VAL A 114 26.63 0.60 -2.71
CA VAL A 114 25.23 0.28 -2.38
C VAL A 114 25.11 -0.24 -0.94
N ILE A 115 25.96 -1.18 -0.57
CA ILE A 115 26.09 -1.64 0.82
C ILE A 115 27.45 -1.12 1.34
N PRO A 116 27.50 -0.36 2.46
CA PRO A 116 26.37 -0.05 3.33
C PRO A 116 25.64 1.26 2.98
N HIS A 117 26.20 2.16 2.17
CA HIS A 117 25.75 3.57 2.10
C HIS A 117 24.30 3.77 1.63
N VAL A 118 23.86 3.06 0.58
CA VAL A 118 22.46 3.14 0.11
C VAL A 118 21.53 2.45 1.10
N THR A 119 21.91 1.27 1.58
CA THR A 119 21.11 0.55 2.57
C THR A 119 20.98 1.31 3.88
N ASP A 120 22.04 1.99 4.34
CA ASP A 120 22.04 2.79 5.55
C ASP A 120 21.15 4.03 5.41
N GLU A 121 21.15 4.71 4.25
CA GLU A 121 20.23 5.83 4.00
C GLU A 121 18.76 5.37 4.07
N ILE A 122 18.45 4.19 3.52
CA ILE A 122 17.11 3.57 3.61
C ILE A 122 16.77 3.21 5.06
N LYS A 123 17.69 2.57 5.79
CA LYS A 123 17.50 2.21 7.20
C LYS A 123 17.26 3.44 8.08
N ASN A 124 18.07 4.48 7.89
CA ASN A 124 17.92 5.75 8.60
C ASN A 124 16.55 6.37 8.33
N PHE A 125 16.11 6.41 7.07
CA PHE A 125 14.76 6.86 6.73
C PHE A 125 13.67 6.05 7.44
N VAL A 126 13.78 4.71 7.46
CA VAL A 126 12.79 3.85 8.11
C VAL A 126 12.73 4.08 9.62
N LEU A 127 13.87 4.29 10.27
CA LEU A 127 13.97 4.39 11.73
C LEU A 127 13.69 5.80 12.28
N ASP A 128 13.86 6.84 11.47
CA ASP A 128 13.77 8.24 11.91
C ASP A 128 12.36 8.67 12.36
N GLY A 129 12.27 9.43 13.46
CA GLY A 129 11.05 10.12 13.92
C GLY A 129 9.90 9.20 14.38
N ASN A 130 10.19 8.08 15.04
CA ASN A 130 9.19 7.07 15.43
C ASN A 130 8.94 6.98 16.95
N GLU A 131 9.29 8.01 17.71
CA GLU A 131 9.22 8.02 19.17
C GLU A 131 7.77 7.95 19.70
N ASP A 132 6.83 8.54 18.95
CA ASP A 132 5.43 8.70 19.35
C ASP A 132 4.45 7.72 18.67
N VAL A 133 4.97 6.66 18.05
CA VAL A 133 4.14 5.64 17.38
C VAL A 133 4.44 4.24 17.88
N ASP A 134 3.41 3.40 17.88
CA ASP A 134 3.50 2.03 18.36
C ASP A 134 3.86 1.08 17.20
N PHE A 135 3.40 1.38 15.99
CA PHE A 135 3.69 0.65 14.76
C PHE A 135 4.09 1.57 13.60
N VAL A 136 5.09 1.14 12.84
CA VAL A 136 5.50 1.75 11.56
C VAL A 136 5.31 0.71 10.48
N LEU A 137 4.45 0.99 9.51
CA LEU A 137 4.21 0.14 8.36
C LEU A 137 4.99 0.70 7.18
N CYS A 138 5.94 -0.06 6.67
CA CYS A 138 6.77 0.32 5.54
C CYS A 138 6.36 -0.50 4.32
N GLU A 139 5.70 0.15 3.37
CA GLU A 139 5.45 -0.43 2.07
C GLU A 139 6.67 -0.30 1.17
N ILE A 140 7.12 -1.45 0.66
CA ILE A 140 8.18 -1.52 -0.35
C ILE A 140 7.54 -1.56 -1.73
N GLY A 141 7.74 -0.50 -2.51
CA GLY A 141 7.34 -0.41 -3.90
C GLY A 141 8.08 -1.43 -4.79
N GLY A 142 7.58 -1.61 -6.01
CA GLY A 142 8.08 -2.63 -6.94
C GLY A 142 7.58 -4.05 -6.61
N THR A 143 8.19 -5.03 -7.28
CA THR A 143 7.90 -6.46 -7.09
C THR A 143 9.18 -7.18 -6.66
N VAL A 144 9.07 -8.11 -5.71
CA VAL A 144 10.19 -8.97 -5.33
C VAL A 144 10.67 -9.76 -6.56
N GLY A 145 11.97 -9.68 -6.83
CA GLY A 145 12.61 -10.20 -8.03
C GLY A 145 13.06 -9.10 -9.01
N ASP A 146 12.49 -7.89 -8.90
CA ASP A 146 12.92 -6.75 -9.72
C ASP A 146 14.22 -6.14 -9.19
N ILE A 147 15.09 -5.73 -10.10
CA ILE A 147 16.41 -5.13 -9.79
C ILE A 147 16.25 -3.84 -8.97
N GLU A 148 15.24 -3.03 -9.30
CA GLU A 148 14.99 -1.73 -8.68
C GLU A 148 14.65 -1.83 -7.17
N ALA A 149 14.08 -2.95 -6.72
CA ALA A 149 13.69 -3.16 -5.34
C ALA A 149 14.83 -3.73 -4.47
N MET A 150 15.92 -4.23 -5.07
CA MET A 150 16.98 -4.94 -4.36
C MET A 150 17.60 -4.14 -3.19
N PRO A 151 17.93 -2.83 -3.32
CA PRO A 151 18.47 -2.07 -2.19
C PRO A 151 17.50 -1.94 -1.02
N PHE A 152 16.20 -1.80 -1.29
CA PHE A 152 15.17 -1.72 -0.24
C PHE A 152 15.00 -3.05 0.47
N LEU A 153 14.95 -4.16 -0.29
CA LEU A 153 14.83 -5.49 0.28
C LEU A 153 16.06 -5.83 1.14
N GLU A 154 17.27 -5.50 0.68
CA GLU A 154 18.48 -5.67 1.49
C GLU A 154 18.46 -4.80 2.76
N ALA A 155 17.98 -3.55 2.68
CA ALA A 155 17.87 -2.68 3.85
C ALA A 155 16.91 -3.23 4.91
N ILE A 156 15.71 -3.69 4.52
CA ILE A 156 14.75 -4.26 5.49
C ILE A 156 15.22 -5.62 6.02
N ARG A 157 15.98 -6.39 5.23
CA ARG A 157 16.63 -7.62 5.70
C ARG A 157 17.68 -7.32 6.78
N GLN A 158 18.48 -6.26 6.59
CA GLN A 158 19.41 -5.79 7.62
C GLN A 158 18.66 -5.29 8.86
N LEU A 159 17.59 -4.51 8.72
CA LEU A 159 16.74 -4.09 9.85
C LEU A 159 16.16 -5.27 10.63
N GLY A 160 15.79 -6.35 9.94
CA GLY A 160 15.37 -7.60 10.58
C GLY A 160 16.43 -8.23 11.50
N ASN A 161 17.72 -7.95 11.25
CA ASN A 161 18.84 -8.39 12.12
C ASN A 161 19.22 -7.33 13.15
N ASP A 162 19.19 -6.05 12.77
CA ASP A 162 19.65 -4.93 13.60
C ASP A 162 18.65 -4.61 14.72
N LEU A 163 17.35 -4.75 14.45
CA LEU A 163 16.29 -4.51 15.44
C LEU A 163 16.18 -5.68 16.43
N PRO A 164 15.75 -5.41 17.68
CA PRO A 164 15.56 -6.48 18.67
C PRO A 164 14.59 -7.55 18.14
N ARG A 165 14.89 -8.81 18.46
CA ARG A 165 14.05 -9.94 18.06
C ARG A 165 12.59 -9.70 18.44
N GLY A 166 11.67 -9.89 17.48
CA GLY A 166 10.24 -9.63 17.67
C GLY A 166 9.85 -8.15 17.57
N GLN A 167 10.68 -7.29 16.97
CA GLN A 167 10.33 -5.91 16.62
C GLN A 167 10.04 -5.72 15.13
N CYS A 168 10.19 -6.76 14.31
CA CYS A 168 9.91 -6.74 12.87
C CYS A 168 8.96 -7.88 12.49
N VAL A 169 8.02 -7.60 11.60
CA VAL A 169 7.15 -8.58 10.94
C VAL A 169 7.16 -8.31 9.44
N PHE A 170 7.26 -9.37 8.64
CA PHE A 170 7.25 -9.31 7.18
C PHE A 170 5.91 -9.83 6.64
N ILE A 171 5.18 -8.97 5.94
CA ILE A 171 3.98 -9.34 5.19
C ILE A 171 4.33 -9.38 3.70
N HIS A 172 4.01 -10.48 3.03
CA HIS A 172 4.21 -10.62 1.59
C HIS A 172 2.87 -10.75 0.88
N LEU A 173 2.53 -9.74 0.08
CA LEU A 173 1.35 -9.72 -0.77
C LEU A 173 1.62 -10.49 -2.06
N THR A 174 0.79 -11.49 -2.35
CA THR A 174 0.92 -12.33 -3.56
C THR A 174 -0.40 -12.45 -4.30
N LEU A 175 -0.39 -13.17 -5.43
CA LEU A 175 -1.58 -13.45 -6.25
C LEU A 175 -1.75 -14.96 -6.44
N MET A 176 -3.00 -15.42 -6.27
CA MET A 176 -3.47 -16.72 -6.74
C MET A 176 -4.39 -16.53 -7.95
N PRO A 177 -3.88 -16.71 -9.18
CA PRO A 177 -4.70 -16.55 -10.36
C PRO A 177 -5.64 -17.75 -10.55
N TRP A 178 -6.85 -17.47 -11.01
CA TRP A 178 -7.76 -18.48 -11.56
C TRP A 178 -7.38 -18.84 -12.99
N ILE A 179 -7.36 -20.14 -13.30
CA ILE A 179 -7.12 -20.62 -14.66
C ILE A 179 -8.42 -21.20 -15.22
N PRO A 180 -9.16 -20.47 -16.09
CA PRO A 180 -10.46 -20.92 -16.61
C PRO A 180 -10.42 -22.29 -17.28
N ALA A 181 -9.38 -22.56 -18.07
CA ALA A 181 -9.22 -23.84 -18.77
C ALA A 181 -9.01 -25.04 -17.83
N ALA A 182 -8.49 -24.80 -16.62
CA ALA A 182 -8.27 -25.85 -15.62
C ALA A 182 -9.35 -25.87 -14.53
N GLY A 183 -10.15 -24.81 -14.41
CA GLY A 183 -11.18 -24.70 -13.38
C GLY A 183 -10.63 -24.65 -11.95
N GLU A 184 -9.41 -24.13 -11.74
CA GLU A 184 -8.81 -24.04 -10.40
C GLU A 184 -7.94 -22.80 -10.19
N LEU A 185 -7.83 -22.39 -8.92
CA LEU A 185 -6.83 -21.41 -8.47
C LEU A 185 -5.44 -22.07 -8.41
N LYS A 186 -4.40 -21.33 -8.77
CA LYS A 186 -3.03 -21.85 -8.76
C LYS A 186 -2.20 -21.21 -7.65
N THR A 187 -1.68 -22.05 -6.75
CA THR A 187 -0.76 -21.62 -5.67
C THR A 187 0.68 -21.37 -6.11
N LYS A 188 1.07 -21.89 -7.29
CA LYS A 188 2.48 -21.91 -7.74
C LYS A 188 3.11 -20.50 -7.83
N PRO A 189 2.43 -19.46 -8.33
CA PRO A 189 2.97 -18.10 -8.34
C PRO A 189 3.36 -17.61 -6.93
N THR A 190 2.48 -17.83 -5.94
CA THR A 190 2.78 -17.49 -4.54
C THR A 190 3.98 -18.28 -4.01
N GLN A 191 4.05 -19.60 -4.28
CA GLN A 191 5.18 -20.43 -3.86
C GLN A 191 6.52 -19.95 -4.44
N HIS A 192 6.56 -19.58 -5.72
CA HIS A 192 7.76 -19.06 -6.36
C HIS A 192 8.13 -17.67 -5.84
N SER A 193 7.14 -16.81 -5.61
CA SER A 193 7.36 -15.49 -5.04
C SER A 193 7.97 -15.55 -3.63
N VAL A 194 7.46 -16.43 -2.77
CA VAL A 194 8.03 -16.64 -1.43
C VAL A 194 9.44 -17.25 -1.51
N LYS A 195 9.69 -18.15 -2.47
CA LYS A 195 11.04 -18.68 -2.71
C LYS A 195 12.02 -17.56 -3.08
N GLU A 196 11.60 -16.61 -3.92
CA GLU A 196 12.41 -15.46 -4.31
C GLU A 196 12.68 -14.53 -3.12
N LEU A 197 11.66 -14.20 -2.33
CA LEU A 197 11.84 -13.40 -1.11
C LEU A 197 12.80 -14.07 -0.10
N ARG A 198 12.73 -15.40 0.03
CA ARG A 198 13.62 -16.17 0.89
C ARG A 198 15.03 -16.30 0.34
N SER A 199 15.21 -16.27 -0.98
CA SER A 199 16.54 -16.36 -1.61
C SER A 199 17.42 -15.18 -1.23
N ILE A 200 16.81 -14.01 -0.99
CA ILE A 200 17.47 -12.80 -0.51
C ILE A 200 17.48 -12.69 1.03
N GLY A 201 17.09 -13.74 1.76
CA GLY A 201 17.21 -13.81 3.21
C GLY A 201 16.05 -13.21 4.02
N ILE A 202 14.90 -12.94 3.39
CA ILE A 202 13.68 -12.51 4.09
C ILE A 202 12.70 -13.68 4.15
N ALA A 203 12.30 -14.08 5.35
CA ALA A 203 11.21 -15.02 5.55
C ALA A 203 9.93 -14.24 5.86
N PRO A 204 8.84 -14.40 5.08
CA PRO A 204 7.57 -13.77 5.42
C PRO A 204 6.98 -14.42 6.67
N ASP A 205 6.45 -13.62 7.57
CA ASP A 205 5.67 -14.08 8.71
C ASP A 205 4.22 -14.34 8.28
N ILE A 206 3.70 -13.50 7.37
CA ILE A 206 2.31 -13.51 6.91
C ILE A 206 2.27 -13.43 5.38
N LEU A 207 1.40 -14.25 4.78
CA LEU A 207 1.06 -14.17 3.37
C LEU A 207 -0.32 -13.53 3.23
N LEU A 208 -0.37 -12.43 2.49
CA LEU A 208 -1.63 -11.81 2.09
C LEU A 208 -1.90 -12.19 0.64
N VAL A 209 -2.87 -13.08 0.41
CA VAL A 209 -3.02 -13.77 -0.86
C VAL A 209 -4.20 -13.20 -1.63
N ARG A 210 -3.93 -12.39 -2.66
CA ARG A 210 -4.98 -11.86 -3.54
C ARG A 210 -5.61 -12.95 -4.37
N ALA A 211 -6.94 -12.93 -4.45
CA ALA A 211 -7.72 -13.81 -5.32
C ALA A 211 -9.06 -13.15 -5.69
N ASP A 212 -9.62 -13.52 -6.84
CA ASP A 212 -10.91 -13.04 -7.32
C ASP A 212 -12.10 -13.86 -6.76
N ARG A 213 -11.82 -14.87 -5.93
CA ARG A 213 -12.80 -15.80 -5.35
C ARG A 213 -12.21 -16.48 -4.12
N GLU A 214 -13.09 -17.05 -3.30
CA GLU A 214 -12.71 -17.77 -2.08
C GLU A 214 -11.63 -18.82 -2.34
N ILE A 215 -10.61 -18.84 -1.49
CA ILE A 215 -9.49 -19.78 -1.60
C ILE A 215 -9.86 -21.05 -0.83
N PRO A 216 -9.94 -22.23 -1.49
CA PRO A 216 -10.26 -23.48 -0.79
C PRO A 216 -9.28 -23.75 0.37
N ALA A 217 -9.80 -24.25 1.49
CA ALA A 217 -9.01 -24.54 2.69
C ALA A 217 -7.80 -25.45 2.40
N GLU A 218 -7.94 -26.42 1.49
CA GLU A 218 -6.83 -27.28 1.08
C GLU A 218 -5.70 -26.49 0.40
N GLU A 219 -6.02 -25.52 -0.46
CA GLU A 219 -5.02 -24.67 -1.11
C GLU A 219 -4.38 -23.68 -0.12
N ARG A 220 -5.12 -23.17 0.89
CA ARG A 220 -4.55 -22.39 2.01
C ARG A 220 -3.55 -23.23 2.81
N ARG A 221 -3.92 -24.44 3.21
CA ARG A 221 -3.05 -25.38 3.93
C ARG A 221 -1.80 -25.73 3.13
N LYS A 222 -1.96 -25.94 1.82
CA LYS A 222 -0.85 -26.18 0.89
C LYS A 222 0.09 -24.97 0.83
N LEU A 223 -0.42 -23.74 0.74
CA LEU A 223 0.43 -22.55 0.81
C LEU A 223 1.22 -22.48 2.12
N SER A 224 0.58 -22.75 3.26
CA SER A 224 1.26 -22.82 4.55
C SER A 224 2.44 -23.79 4.53
N LEU A 225 2.23 -25.02 4.05
CA LEU A 225 3.28 -26.04 3.95
C LEU A 225 4.41 -25.65 3.00
N PHE A 226 4.10 -25.17 1.78
CA PHE A 226 5.12 -24.86 0.77
C PHE A 226 5.88 -23.56 1.07
N CYS A 227 5.23 -22.60 1.72
CA CYS A 227 5.82 -21.30 2.03
C CYS A 227 6.47 -21.27 3.42
N ASN A 228 6.24 -22.30 4.25
CA ASN A 228 6.74 -22.43 5.62
C ASN A 228 6.23 -21.28 6.52
N VAL A 229 4.92 -21.05 6.49
CA VAL A 229 4.20 -20.12 7.37
C VAL A 229 3.09 -20.86 8.11
N ARG A 230 2.58 -20.31 9.22
CA ARG A 230 1.41 -20.88 9.90
C ARG A 230 0.20 -20.86 8.98
N GLU A 231 -0.73 -21.82 9.16
CA GLU A 231 -1.97 -21.84 8.37
C GLU A 231 -2.83 -20.59 8.63
N SER A 232 -2.88 -20.12 9.88
CA SER A 232 -3.51 -18.84 10.26
C SER A 232 -2.85 -17.63 9.60
N ALA A 233 -1.58 -17.74 9.20
CA ALA A 233 -0.84 -16.67 8.53
C ALA A 233 -1.01 -16.64 7.01
N VAL A 234 -1.84 -17.53 6.45
CA VAL A 234 -2.28 -17.47 5.05
C VAL A 234 -3.61 -16.74 5.02
N ILE A 235 -3.55 -15.42 4.91
CA ILE A 235 -4.70 -14.51 4.91
C ILE A 235 -5.21 -14.38 3.48
N GLN A 236 -6.48 -14.71 3.23
CA GLN A 236 -7.06 -14.44 1.91
C GLN A 236 -7.42 -12.96 1.78
N ALA A 237 -7.09 -12.37 0.65
CA ALA A 237 -7.36 -10.99 0.32
C ALA A 237 -8.22 -10.93 -0.93
N LEU A 238 -9.51 -11.18 -0.78
CA LEU A 238 -10.42 -11.26 -1.92
C LEU A 238 -10.63 -9.89 -2.58
N ASP A 239 -11.01 -9.91 -3.86
CA ASP A 239 -11.56 -8.73 -4.52
C ASP A 239 -12.85 -8.30 -3.80
N VAL A 240 -12.93 -7.01 -3.46
CA VAL A 240 -14.09 -6.40 -2.81
C VAL A 240 -14.71 -5.35 -3.71
N ALA A 241 -16.00 -5.07 -3.52
CA ALA A 241 -16.72 -4.08 -4.32
C ALA A 241 -16.18 -2.66 -4.11
N ASN A 242 -15.72 -2.34 -2.90
CA ASN A 242 -15.14 -1.05 -2.58
C ASN A 242 -13.94 -1.17 -1.63
N ILE A 243 -12.96 -0.29 -1.80
CA ILE A 243 -11.75 -0.25 -0.97
C ILE A 243 -12.04 -0.05 0.53
N TYR A 244 -13.17 0.58 0.88
CA TYR A 244 -13.56 0.82 2.27
C TYR A 244 -14.08 -0.44 2.99
N ASP A 245 -14.33 -1.52 2.27
CA ASP A 245 -14.67 -2.82 2.87
C ASP A 245 -13.43 -3.63 3.24
N VAL A 246 -12.25 -3.27 2.70
CA VAL A 246 -11.01 -4.02 2.91
C VAL A 246 -10.64 -4.18 4.38
N PRO A 247 -10.74 -3.15 5.27
CA PRO A 247 -10.42 -3.33 6.68
C PRO A 247 -11.28 -4.42 7.34
N MET A 248 -12.60 -4.42 7.09
CA MET A 248 -13.48 -5.45 7.64
C MET A 248 -13.17 -6.83 7.05
N ALA A 249 -13.00 -6.93 5.73
CA ALA A 249 -12.68 -8.19 5.07
C ALA A 249 -11.36 -8.80 5.58
N TYR A 250 -10.34 -7.97 5.82
CA TYR A 250 -9.06 -8.44 6.36
C TYR A 250 -9.13 -8.77 7.85
N HIS A 251 -9.96 -8.06 8.62
CA HIS A 251 -10.21 -8.38 10.02
C HIS A 251 -10.92 -9.73 10.16
N ASP A 252 -11.95 -9.99 9.34
CA ASP A 252 -12.71 -11.24 9.34
C ASP A 252 -11.81 -12.44 9.01
N GLU A 253 -10.75 -12.24 8.22
CA GLU A 253 -9.71 -13.24 7.94
C GLU A 253 -8.59 -13.31 8.98
N GLY A 254 -8.61 -12.43 9.99
CA GLY A 254 -7.67 -12.46 11.11
C GLY A 254 -6.31 -11.80 10.83
N LEU A 255 -6.20 -10.92 9.84
CA LEU A 255 -4.91 -10.27 9.48
C LEU A 255 -4.28 -9.54 10.67
N ASP A 256 -5.06 -8.70 11.33
CA ASP A 256 -4.60 -7.87 12.43
C ASP A 256 -4.30 -8.68 13.69
N GLU A 257 -5.04 -9.77 13.93
CA GLU A 257 -4.73 -10.73 14.99
C GLU A 257 -3.41 -11.46 14.75
N GLU A 258 -3.18 -11.93 13.53
CA GLU A 258 -1.96 -12.63 13.17
C GLU A 258 -0.74 -11.70 13.24
N VAL A 259 -0.88 -10.43 12.81
CA VAL A 259 0.17 -9.41 12.97
C VAL A 259 0.53 -9.22 14.45
N LEU A 260 -0.45 -9.04 15.33
CA LEU A 260 -0.20 -8.88 16.76
C LEU A 260 0.40 -10.16 17.39
N SER A 261 -0.06 -11.34 16.97
CA SER A 261 0.49 -12.63 17.38
C SER A 261 1.96 -12.77 16.97
N ALA A 262 2.33 -12.35 15.76
CA ALA A 262 3.71 -12.40 15.27
C ALA A 262 4.65 -11.48 16.10
N PHE A 263 4.13 -10.39 16.66
CA PHE A 263 4.84 -9.56 17.63
C PHE A 263 4.79 -10.08 19.09
N GLY A 264 4.16 -11.22 19.34
CA GLY A 264 4.01 -11.80 20.68
C GLY A 264 3.03 -11.04 21.58
N ILE A 265 2.07 -10.32 21.01
CA ILE A 265 1.05 -9.57 21.74
C ILE A 265 -0.20 -10.45 21.86
N ASP A 266 -0.34 -11.11 23.01
CA ASP A 266 -1.47 -11.98 23.36
C ASP A 266 -1.85 -11.77 24.85
N PRO A 267 -3.12 -11.46 25.20
CA PRO A 267 -4.26 -11.26 24.31
C PRO A 267 -4.19 -9.95 23.53
N ALA A 268 -4.54 -10.02 22.23
CA ALA A 268 -4.69 -8.84 21.39
C ALA A 268 -5.90 -7.99 21.86
N PRO A 269 -5.76 -6.65 21.97
CA PRO A 269 -6.89 -5.77 22.21
C PRO A 269 -7.95 -5.93 21.11
N LYS A 270 -9.23 -5.97 21.48
CA LYS A 270 -10.33 -6.07 20.50
C LYS A 270 -10.43 -4.77 19.68
N PRO A 271 -10.67 -4.86 18.36
CA PRO A 271 -10.84 -3.69 17.52
C PRO A 271 -12.22 -3.05 17.73
N ARG A 272 -12.26 -1.72 17.63
CA ARG A 272 -13.49 -0.92 17.57
C ARG A 272 -13.86 -0.65 16.11
N MET A 273 -14.71 -1.51 15.54
CA MET A 273 -15.04 -1.52 14.11
C MET A 273 -16.28 -0.69 13.75
N GLU A 274 -16.92 -0.03 14.73
CA GLU A 274 -18.19 0.68 14.54
C GLU A 274 -18.11 1.72 13.41
N ARG A 275 -16.99 2.45 13.31
CA ARG A 275 -16.76 3.44 12.25
C ARG A 275 -16.70 2.78 10.86
N TRP A 276 -16.04 1.64 10.73
CA TRP A 276 -15.90 0.93 9.45
C TRP A 276 -17.21 0.30 9.01
N HIS A 277 -18.00 -0.24 9.96
CA HIS A 277 -19.36 -0.68 9.69
C HIS A 277 -20.26 0.47 9.22
N GLU A 278 -20.17 1.65 9.84
CA GLU A 278 -20.93 2.82 9.41
C GLU A 278 -20.54 3.29 7.99
N VAL A 279 -19.24 3.33 7.69
CA VAL A 279 -18.75 3.67 6.34
C VAL A 279 -19.30 2.71 5.30
N SER A 280 -19.20 1.40 5.55
CA SER A 280 -19.70 0.39 4.61
C SER A 280 -21.23 0.45 4.47
N GLU A 281 -21.96 0.69 5.56
CA GLU A 281 -23.42 0.84 5.52
C GLU A 281 -23.85 2.00 4.62
N ARG A 282 -23.27 3.19 4.82
CA ARG A 282 -23.58 4.39 4.03
C ARG A 282 -23.24 4.23 2.56
N LEU A 283 -22.19 3.46 2.26
CA LEU A 283 -21.74 3.20 0.90
C LEU A 283 -22.65 2.21 0.16
N HIS A 284 -23.07 1.13 0.83
CA HIS A 284 -23.86 0.07 0.23
C HIS A 284 -25.36 0.36 0.21
N ASN A 285 -25.84 1.22 1.11
CA ASN A 285 -27.27 1.56 1.23
C ASN A 285 -27.54 3.07 1.01
N PRO A 286 -27.25 3.62 -0.18
CA PRO A 286 -27.60 5.01 -0.47
C PRO A 286 -29.12 5.19 -0.60
N GLU A 287 -29.64 6.32 -0.13
CA GLU A 287 -31.05 6.72 -0.18
C GLU A 287 -31.43 7.39 -1.52
N GLY A 288 -30.43 7.74 -2.33
CA GLY A 288 -30.61 8.36 -3.63
C GLY A 288 -29.34 8.33 -4.47
N GLU A 289 -29.39 8.96 -5.63
CA GLU A 289 -28.28 9.04 -6.57
C GLU A 289 -28.20 10.44 -7.18
N VAL A 290 -26.97 10.92 -7.39
CA VAL A 290 -26.69 12.18 -8.06
C VAL A 290 -25.61 11.96 -9.12
N THR A 291 -25.80 12.56 -10.29
CA THR A 291 -24.78 12.60 -11.35
C THR A 291 -23.98 13.89 -11.22
N ILE A 292 -22.66 13.79 -11.28
CA ILE A 292 -21.74 14.93 -11.26
C ILE A 292 -20.85 14.82 -12.49
N ALA A 293 -20.93 15.82 -13.37
CA ALA A 293 -20.00 15.93 -14.48
C ALA A 293 -18.64 16.45 -14.04
N ILE A 294 -17.59 15.77 -14.48
CA ILE A 294 -16.20 16.17 -14.29
C ILE A 294 -15.59 16.45 -15.66
N VAL A 295 -15.22 17.71 -15.86
CA VAL A 295 -14.51 18.13 -17.07
C VAL A 295 -13.01 18.00 -16.83
N GLY A 296 -12.38 17.06 -17.52
CA GLY A 296 -10.97 16.70 -17.30
C GLY A 296 -10.20 16.59 -18.61
N LYS A 297 -8.88 16.73 -18.52
CA LYS A 297 -7.97 16.48 -19.66
C LYS A 297 -7.70 14.99 -19.85
N TYR A 298 -7.68 14.23 -18.75
CA TYR A 298 -7.26 12.83 -18.70
C TYR A 298 -8.41 11.89 -18.29
N THR A 299 -9.59 12.06 -18.88
CA THR A 299 -10.84 11.35 -18.50
C THR A 299 -10.73 9.83 -18.57
N GLY A 300 -9.88 9.30 -19.46
CA GLY A 300 -9.63 7.86 -19.60
C GLY A 300 -8.81 7.24 -18.47
N LEU A 301 -8.19 8.04 -17.60
CA LEU A 301 -7.31 7.56 -16.52
C LEU A 301 -7.86 7.95 -15.15
N LYS A 302 -8.60 7.05 -14.51
CA LYS A 302 -9.24 7.30 -13.21
C LYS A 302 -8.25 7.64 -12.10
N ASP A 303 -7.03 7.11 -12.17
CA ASP A 303 -5.99 7.32 -11.15
C ASP A 303 -5.37 8.73 -11.21
N ALA A 304 -5.48 9.43 -12.34
CA ALA A 304 -5.04 10.83 -12.46
C ALA A 304 -5.88 11.81 -11.62
N TYR A 305 -7.05 11.36 -11.15
CA TYR A 305 -8.00 12.14 -10.36
C TYR A 305 -8.47 11.37 -9.12
N LYS A 306 -7.60 10.52 -8.57
CA LYS A 306 -7.98 9.59 -7.50
C LYS A 306 -8.53 10.31 -6.28
N SER A 307 -7.84 11.34 -5.77
CA SER A 307 -8.28 12.11 -4.61
C SER A 307 -9.55 12.91 -4.87
N LEU A 308 -9.75 13.43 -6.09
CA LEU A 308 -11.01 14.07 -6.48
C LEU A 308 -12.18 13.07 -6.42
N ASN A 309 -11.97 11.86 -6.97
CA ASN A 309 -12.98 10.81 -6.99
C ASN A 309 -13.35 10.37 -5.57
N GLU A 310 -12.35 10.14 -4.72
CA GLU A 310 -12.60 9.75 -3.33
C GLU A 310 -13.29 10.86 -2.54
N ALA A 311 -12.93 12.13 -2.74
CA ALA A 311 -13.60 13.26 -2.08
C ALA A 311 -15.09 13.34 -2.44
N LEU A 312 -15.45 13.09 -3.71
CA LEU A 312 -16.83 13.06 -4.15
C LEU A 312 -17.59 11.84 -3.58
N VAL A 313 -16.95 10.67 -3.54
CA VAL A 313 -17.51 9.48 -2.88
C VAL A 313 -17.76 9.76 -1.39
N HIS A 314 -16.85 10.45 -0.70
CA HIS A 314 -17.00 10.84 0.71
C HIS A 314 -18.14 11.84 0.91
N GLY A 315 -18.27 12.81 0.01
CA GLY A 315 -19.42 13.72 -0.02
C GLY A 315 -20.74 12.97 -0.20
N GLY A 316 -20.77 11.97 -1.09
CA GLY A 316 -21.91 11.08 -1.26
C GLY A 316 -22.26 10.30 0.01
N MET A 317 -21.26 9.65 0.62
CA MET A 317 -21.43 8.89 1.88
C MET A 317 -21.94 9.77 3.03
N ALA A 318 -21.45 11.01 3.15
CA ALA A 318 -21.90 11.95 4.17
C ALA A 318 -23.40 12.30 4.01
N ASN A 319 -23.89 12.34 2.77
CA ASN A 319 -25.27 12.68 2.41
C ASN A 319 -26.16 11.46 2.11
N ARG A 320 -25.64 10.24 2.29
CA ARG A 320 -26.33 8.97 1.92
C ARG A 320 -26.81 8.95 0.46
N VAL A 321 -26.02 9.50 -0.46
CA VAL A 321 -26.32 9.45 -1.89
C VAL A 321 -25.17 8.80 -2.65
N ARG A 322 -25.52 8.00 -3.65
CA ARG A 322 -24.54 7.47 -4.59
C ARG A 322 -24.13 8.57 -5.57
N VAL A 323 -22.85 8.85 -5.67
CA VAL A 323 -22.32 9.77 -6.68
C VAL A 323 -21.94 8.99 -7.93
N LYS A 324 -22.59 9.32 -9.06
CA LYS A 324 -22.19 8.88 -10.40
C LYS A 324 -21.35 9.97 -11.04
N LEU A 325 -20.14 9.63 -11.45
CA LEU A 325 -19.25 10.55 -12.15
C LEU A 325 -19.44 10.39 -13.65
N ASP A 326 -19.81 11.47 -14.33
CA ASP A 326 -19.81 11.56 -15.78
C ASP A 326 -18.56 12.32 -16.24
N TRP A 327 -17.73 11.68 -17.05
CA TRP A 327 -16.44 12.24 -17.44
C TRP A 327 -16.52 12.86 -18.83
N ILE A 328 -16.21 14.15 -18.90
CA ILE A 328 -16.27 14.93 -20.15
C ILE A 328 -14.86 15.40 -20.51
N GLU A 329 -14.41 15.05 -21.71
CA GLU A 329 -13.11 15.51 -22.21
C GLU A 329 -13.12 17.02 -22.43
N SER A 330 -12.15 17.71 -21.83
CA SER A 330 -12.07 19.17 -21.89
C SER A 330 -11.89 19.70 -23.32
N GLU A 331 -11.32 18.91 -24.24
CA GLU A 331 -11.11 19.34 -25.64
C GLU A 331 -12.41 19.52 -26.44
N ILE A 332 -13.50 18.88 -26.00
CA ILE A 332 -14.82 19.00 -26.66
C ILE A 332 -15.27 20.46 -26.67
N PHE A 333 -15.00 21.19 -25.57
CA PHE A 333 -15.37 22.60 -25.40
C PHE A 333 -14.62 23.56 -26.34
N GLU A 334 -13.55 23.10 -27.00
CA GLU A 334 -12.79 23.90 -27.97
C GLU A 334 -13.17 23.59 -29.42
N LYS A 335 -13.71 22.38 -29.69
CA LYS A 335 -13.86 21.84 -31.04
C LYS A 335 -15.32 21.71 -31.49
N GLU A 336 -16.24 21.51 -30.55
CA GLU A 336 -17.63 21.14 -30.83
C GLU A 336 -18.61 21.90 -29.91
N ASP A 337 -19.91 21.79 -30.17
CA ASP A 337 -20.94 22.32 -29.25
C ASP A 337 -21.03 21.42 -28.00
N PRO A 338 -20.76 21.95 -26.78
CA PRO A 338 -20.77 21.15 -25.56
C PRO A 338 -22.19 20.83 -25.04
N SER A 339 -23.24 21.48 -25.56
CA SER A 339 -24.61 21.33 -25.05
C SER A 339 -25.09 19.87 -24.93
N PRO A 340 -24.86 18.98 -25.92
CA PRO A 340 -25.31 17.58 -25.85
C PRO A 340 -24.62 16.74 -24.75
N TRP A 341 -23.45 17.20 -24.29
CA TRP A 341 -22.69 16.54 -23.22
C TRP A 341 -23.15 16.99 -21.83
N LEU A 342 -23.67 18.21 -21.71
CA LEU A 342 -24.14 18.78 -20.45
C LEU A 342 -25.61 18.50 -20.15
N GLU A 343 -26.44 18.29 -21.18
CA GLU A 343 -27.88 18.00 -21.01
C GLU A 343 -28.18 16.66 -20.30
N LYS A 344 -27.19 15.77 -20.19
CA LYS A 344 -27.33 14.42 -19.60
C LYS A 344 -26.97 14.34 -18.12
N VAL A 345 -26.53 15.44 -17.54
CA VAL A 345 -25.92 15.53 -16.20
C VAL A 345 -26.93 16.00 -15.17
#